data_AF-A0A948TLN8-F1
#
_entry.id   AF-A0A948TLN8-F1
#
_cell.length_a   1.000
_cell.length_b   1.000
_cell.length_c   1.000
_cell.angle_alpha   90.00
_cell.angle_beta   90.00
_cell.angle_gamma   90.00
#
_symmetry.space_group_name_H-M   'P 1'
#
loop_
_entity.id
_entity.type
_entity.pdbx_description
1 polymer ?
#
loop_
_entity_poly.entity_id
_entity_poly.type
_entity_poly.pdbx_seq_one_letter_code
_entity_poly.pdbx_strand_id
1 'polypeptide(L)'
;MAKHLNPLEKEFLIRQFKSNRRIRLSDFCTANHVSDAAFRKWLRQYNEGGIEGLARADMEIGEVLPEGIDRTEEAYKREILKLRIENERLKKNYAVQTNEAGEQEYVRLREKSSK
;
A
#
# COMPACT_ATOMS: atom_id res chain seq x y z
N MET A 1 -26.83 7.56 14.11
CA MET A 1 -25.61 7.24 14.86
C MET A 1 -24.48 7.07 13.85
N ALA A 2 -23.40 7.83 13.95
CA ALA A 2 -22.28 7.69 13.01
C ALA A 2 -21.64 6.31 13.20
N LYS A 3 -21.59 5.49 12.15
CA LYS A 3 -20.97 4.17 12.19
C LYS A 3 -19.48 4.36 12.53
N HIS A 4 -19.03 3.82 13.67
CA HIS A 4 -17.62 3.84 14.01
C HIS A 4 -16.88 2.84 13.11
N LEU A 5 -16.08 3.35 12.18
CA LEU A 5 -15.26 2.54 11.29
C LEU A 5 -14.04 2.00 12.03
N ASN A 6 -13.75 0.71 11.84
CA ASN A 6 -12.54 0.07 12.38
C ASN A 6 -11.28 0.43 11.54
N PRO A 7 -10.06 0.16 12.02
CA PRO A 7 -8.82 0.50 11.31
C PRO A 7 -8.72 -0.10 9.90
N LEU A 8 -9.23 -1.31 9.68
CA LEU A 8 -9.24 -1.97 8.36
C LEU A 8 -10.19 -1.28 7.40
N GLU A 9 -11.41 -0.96 7.84
CA GLU A 9 -12.38 -0.21 7.04
C GLU A 9 -11.82 1.18 6.67
N LYS A 10 -11.12 1.85 7.59
CA LYS A 10 -10.44 3.13 7.31
C LYS A 10 -9.31 2.97 6.30
N GLU A 11 -8.45 1.95 6.44
CA GLU A 11 -7.36 1.68 5.51
C GLU A 11 -7.91 1.40 4.10
N PHE A 12 -8.98 0.59 4.01
CA PHE A 12 -9.63 0.29 2.74
C PHE A 12 -10.08 1.56 2.00
N LEU A 13 -10.74 2.49 2.70
CA LEU A 13 -11.16 3.77 2.14
C LEU A 13 -9.96 4.63 1.72
N ILE A 14 -8.90 4.67 2.51
CA ILE A 14 -7.67 5.40 2.17
C ILE A 14 -7.03 4.82 0.90
N ARG A 15 -6.94 3.50 0.78
CA ARG A 15 -6.37 2.84 -0.41
C ARG A 15 -7.22 3.09 -1.64
N GLN A 16 -8.56 3.00 -1.52
CA GLN A 16 -9.45 3.35 -2.63
C GLN A 16 -9.26 4.80 -3.08
N PHE A 17 -9.24 5.75 -2.14
CA PHE A 17 -9.01 7.16 -2.45
C PHE A 17 -7.66 7.38 -3.14
N LYS A 18 -6.57 6.80 -2.62
CA LYS A 18 -5.23 6.92 -3.21
C LYS A 18 -5.11 6.26 -4.58
N SER A 19 -5.85 5.17 -4.83
CA SER A 19 -5.85 4.48 -6.13
C SER A 19 -6.53 5.29 -7.23
N ASN A 20 -7.46 6.19 -6.86
CA ASN A 20 -8.24 6.97 -7.81
C ASN A 20 -7.85 8.45 -7.76
N ARG A 21 -6.79 8.84 -8.47
CA ARG A 21 -6.25 10.21 -8.45
C ARG A 21 -7.18 11.30 -9.01
N ARG A 22 -8.34 10.94 -9.58
CA ARG A 22 -9.28 11.87 -10.21
C ARG A 22 -10.40 12.33 -9.28
N ILE A 23 -10.67 11.61 -8.20
CA ILE A 23 -11.76 11.96 -7.28
C ILE A 23 -11.32 13.06 -6.30
N ARG A 24 -12.15 14.08 -6.11
CA ARG A 24 -11.91 15.10 -5.09
C ARG A 24 -12.20 14.53 -3.70
N LEU A 25 -11.46 15.00 -2.70
CA LEU A 25 -11.61 14.53 -1.33
C LEU A 25 -13.04 14.74 -0.79
N SER A 26 -13.65 15.89 -1.07
CA SER A 26 -15.02 16.21 -0.68
C SER A 26 -16.03 15.23 -1.26
N ASP A 27 -15.88 14.90 -2.54
CA ASP A 27 -16.81 14.05 -3.27
C ASP A 27 -16.68 12.60 -2.78
N PHE A 28 -15.44 12.16 -2.54
CA PHE A 28 -15.16 10.86 -1.94
C PHE A 28 -15.72 10.75 -0.51
N CYS A 29 -15.52 11.78 0.32
CA CYS A 29 -16.01 11.81 1.70
C CYS A 29 -17.55 11.79 1.74
N THR A 30 -18.20 12.57 0.88
CA THR A 30 -19.67 12.61 0.74
C THR A 30 -20.21 11.24 0.33
N ALA A 31 -19.61 10.60 -0.68
CA ALA A 31 -20.03 9.28 -1.15
C ALA A 31 -19.88 8.17 -0.10
N ASN A 32 -18.92 8.31 0.83
CA ASN A 32 -18.66 7.33 1.88
C ASN A 32 -19.24 7.72 3.25
N HIS A 33 -20.01 8.81 3.32
CA HIS A 33 -20.58 9.35 4.56
C HIS A 33 -19.54 9.59 5.67
N VAL A 34 -18.35 10.04 5.28
CA VAL A 34 -17.26 10.43 6.19
C VAL A 34 -17.10 11.94 6.13
N SER A 35 -16.74 12.60 7.25
CA SER A 35 -16.42 14.02 7.22
C SER A 35 -15.01 14.25 6.67
N ASP A 36 -14.84 15.31 5.88
CA ASP A 36 -13.54 15.71 5.32
C ASP A 36 -12.46 15.86 6.40
N ALA A 37 -12.83 16.41 7.56
CA ALA A 37 -11.90 16.59 8.69
C ALA A 37 -11.43 15.25 9.27
N ALA A 38 -12.34 14.29 9.44
CA ALA A 38 -12.00 12.95 9.94
C ALA A 38 -11.11 12.21 8.92
N PHE A 39 -11.47 12.27 7.63
CA PHE A 39 -10.71 11.58 6.59
C PHE A 39 -9.31 12.16 6.42
N ARG A 40 -9.14 13.50 6.48
CA ARG A 40 -7.82 14.15 6.48
C ARG A 40 -6.97 13.73 7.68
N LYS A 41 -7.57 13.59 8.86
CA LYS A 41 -6.88 13.08 10.05
C LYS A 41 -6.40 11.64 9.82
N TRP A 42 -7.25 10.77 9.29
CA TRP A 42 -6.87 9.38 8.98
C TRP A 42 -5.76 9.31 7.94
N LEU A 43 -5.81 10.13 6.88
CA LEU A 43 -4.73 10.19 5.89
C LEU A 43 -3.38 10.55 6.51
N ARG A 44 -3.35 11.54 7.42
CA ARG A 44 -2.12 11.90 8.14
C ARG A 44 -1.63 10.74 9.00
N GLN A 45 -2.50 10.19 9.85
CA GLN A 45 -2.18 9.06 10.73
C GLN A 45 -1.66 7.84 9.95
N TYR A 46 -2.27 7.52 8.82
CA TYR A 46 -1.88 6.40 7.97
C TYR A 46 -0.55 6.65 7.25
N ASN A 47 -0.27 7.88 6.82
CA ASN A 47 1.01 8.21 6.20
C ASN A 47 2.17 8.14 7.22
N GLU A 48 1.92 8.46 8.48
CA GLU A 48 2.93 8.44 9.55
C GLU A 48 3.14 7.04 10.14
N GLY A 49 2.05 6.31 10.43
CA GLY A 49 2.09 5.05 11.18
C GLY A 49 1.39 3.86 10.51
N GLY A 50 1.04 3.97 9.22
CA GLY A 50 0.33 2.89 8.51
C GLY A 50 -1.02 2.56 9.15
N ILE A 51 -1.42 1.28 9.07
CA ILE A 51 -2.67 0.81 9.70
C ILE A 51 -2.65 0.97 11.22
N GLU A 52 -1.48 0.84 11.85
CA GLU A 52 -1.31 0.99 13.31
C GLU A 52 -1.60 2.43 13.76
N GLY A 53 -1.28 3.43 12.93
CA GLY A 53 -1.67 4.82 13.18
C GLY A 53 -3.19 5.08 13.14
N LEU A 54 -3.97 4.19 12.51
CA LEU A 54 -5.43 4.26 12.45
C LEU A 54 -6.12 3.56 13.62
N ALA A 55 -5.40 2.71 14.35
CA ALA A 55 -5.85 2.10 15.58
C ALA A 55 -6.09 3.17 16.65
N ARG A 56 -7.08 2.94 17.51
CA ARG A 56 -7.17 3.73 18.74
C ARG A 56 -6.18 3.13 19.75
N ALA A 57 -5.69 3.94 20.68
CA ALA A 57 -4.77 3.47 21.72
C ALA A 57 -5.36 2.34 22.60
N ASP A 58 -6.69 2.22 22.63
CA ASP A 58 -7.45 1.20 23.36
C ASP A 58 -7.87 -0.01 22.49
N MET A 59 -7.44 -0.07 21.23
CA MET A 59 -7.91 -1.08 20.27
C MET A 59 -6.73 -1.78 19.61
N GLU A 60 -6.44 -2.99 20.09
CA GLU A 60 -5.55 -3.91 19.38
C GLU A 60 -6.16 -4.22 18.01
N ILE A 61 -5.39 -4.02 16.94
CA ILE A 61 -5.76 -4.56 15.63
C ILE A 61 -5.61 -6.08 15.79
N GLY A 62 -6.74 -6.78 15.97
CA GLY A 62 -6.74 -8.25 16.03
C GLY A 62 -6.00 -8.84 14.84
N GLU A 63 -5.36 -10.00 15.03
CA GLU A 63 -4.67 -10.72 13.95
C GLU A 63 -5.61 -10.89 12.75
N VAL A 64 -5.32 -10.15 11.68
CA VAL A 64 -6.03 -10.24 10.40
C VAL A 64 -5.63 -11.51 9.65
N LEU A 65 -4.50 -12.09 10.06
CA LEU A 65 -3.97 -13.32 9.49
C LEU A 65 -4.71 -14.51 10.10
N PRO A 66 -4.99 -15.55 9.30
CA PRO A 66 -5.47 -16.84 9.80
C PRO A 66 -4.65 -17.35 10.98
N GLU A 67 -5.30 -18.07 11.91
CA GLU A 67 -4.61 -18.71 13.03
C GLU A 67 -3.38 -19.50 12.56
N GLY A 68 -2.24 -19.25 13.20
CA GLY A 68 -0.98 -19.92 12.90
C GLY A 68 -0.11 -19.24 11.84
N ILE A 69 -0.49 -18.06 11.32
CA ILE A 69 0.35 -17.28 10.41
C ILE A 69 1.03 -16.13 11.14
N ASP A 70 2.35 -16.26 11.34
CA ASP A 70 3.17 -15.18 11.89
C ASP A 70 3.34 -14.04 10.86
N ARG A 71 2.92 -12.83 11.25
CA ARG A 71 3.02 -11.60 10.43
C ARG A 71 4.44 -11.29 9.98
N THR A 72 5.42 -11.56 10.83
CA THR A 72 6.84 -11.38 10.55
C THR A 72 7.32 -12.38 9.51
N GLU A 73 6.93 -13.64 9.66
CA GLU A 73 7.27 -14.70 8.69
C GLU A 73 6.64 -14.42 7.32
N GLU A 74 5.39 -13.97 7.29
CA GLU A 74 4.72 -13.60 6.03
C GLU A 74 5.38 -12.39 5.36
N ALA A 75 5.80 -11.39 6.14
CA ALA A 75 6.58 -10.26 5.64
C ALA A 75 7.91 -10.73 5.02
N TYR A 76 8.64 -11.65 5.68
CA TYR A 76 9.85 -12.22 5.13
C TYR A 76 9.60 -13.01 3.85
N LYS A 77 8.54 -13.84 3.79
CA LYS A 77 8.16 -14.58 2.56
C LYS A 77 7.90 -13.63 1.40
N ARG A 78 7.19 -12.52 1.64
CA ARG A 78 6.94 -11.47 0.63
C ARG A 78 8.24 -10.82 0.16
N GLU A 79 9.14 -10.50 1.07
CA GLU A 79 10.42 -9.88 0.72
C GLU A 79 11.34 -10.82 -0.06
N ILE A 80 11.42 -12.10 0.33
CA ILE A 80 12.15 -13.14 -0.42
C ILE A 80 11.62 -13.26 -1.84
N LEU A 81 10.30 -13.21 -2.04
CA LEU A 81 9.71 -13.28 -3.37
C LEU A 81 10.09 -12.06 -4.23
N LYS A 82 10.03 -10.84 -3.67
CA LYS A 82 10.50 -9.62 -4.37
C LYS A 82 11.96 -9.72 -4.76
N LEU A 83 12.82 -10.13 -3.82
CA LEU A 83 14.25 -10.29 -4.06
C LEU A 83 14.53 -11.35 -5.14
N ARG A 84 13.78 -12.46 -5.17
CA ARG A 84 13.91 -13.46 -6.23
C ARG A 84 13.57 -12.90 -7.60
N ILE A 85 12.48 -12.14 -7.70
CA ILE A 85 12.07 -11.47 -8.94
C ILE A 85 13.16 -10.49 -9.40
N GLU A 86 13.68 -9.68 -8.48
CA GLU A 86 14.75 -8.71 -8.78
C GLU A 86 16.05 -9.41 -9.19
N ASN A 87 16.41 -10.50 -8.50
CA ASN A 87 17.60 -11.27 -8.83
C ASN A 87 17.50 -11.88 -10.25
N GLU A 88 16.35 -12.44 -10.62
CA GLU A 88 16.11 -12.93 -11.98
C GLU A 88 16.15 -11.84 -13.04
N ARG A 89 15.73 -10.61 -12.70
CA ARG A 89 15.84 -9.43 -13.59
C ARG A 89 17.30 -9.03 -13.79
N LEU A 90 18.07 -8.91 -12.71
CA LEU A 90 19.49 -8.57 -12.75
C LEU A 90 20.30 -9.62 -13.53
N LYS A 91 20.00 -10.92 -13.35
CA LYS A 91 20.61 -12.00 -14.16
C LYS A 91 20.37 -11.81 -15.66
N LYS A 92 19.23 -11.24 -16.04
CA LYS A 92 18.87 -10.93 -17.44
C LYS A 92 19.37 -9.55 -17.90
N ASN A 93 20.14 -8.84 -17.07
CA ASN A 93 20.65 -7.48 -17.28
C ASN A 93 19.55 -6.43 -17.47
N TYR A 94 18.44 -6.55 -16.75
CA TYR A 94 17.47 -5.45 -16.63
C TYR A 94 17.88 -4.53 -15.48
N ALA A 95 17.82 -3.22 -15.72
CA ALA A 95 17.92 -2.19 -14.71
C ALA A 95 16.58 -1.48 -14.54
N VAL A 96 16.28 -1.05 -13.32
CA VAL A 96 15.14 -0.18 -13.04
C VAL A 96 15.56 1.27 -13.29
N GLN A 97 14.84 1.97 -14.14
CA GLN A 97 15.00 3.41 -14.37
C GLN A 97 13.69 4.10 -14.01
N THR A 98 13.77 5.30 -13.46
CA THR A 98 12.58 6.13 -13.23
C THR A 98 12.38 6.99 -14.47
N ASN A 99 11.24 6.88 -15.14
CA ASN A 99 10.94 7.70 -16.31
C ASN A 99 10.57 9.15 -15.91
N GLU A 100 10.41 10.04 -16.89
CA GLU A 100 10.03 11.44 -16.66
C GLU A 100 8.67 11.61 -15.96
N ALA A 101 7.81 10.58 -16.02
CA ALA A 101 6.52 10.54 -15.33
C ALA A 101 6.61 10.02 -13.88
N GLY A 102 7.80 9.66 -13.40
CA GLY A 102 8.03 9.13 -12.05
C GLY A 102 7.68 7.64 -11.89
N GLU A 103 7.43 6.92 -12.99
CA GLU A 103 7.14 5.49 -13.01
C GLU A 103 8.44 4.69 -13.15
N GLN A 104 8.49 3.52 -12.52
CA GLN A 104 9.61 2.60 -12.65
C GLN A 104 9.48 1.79 -13.94
N GLU A 105 10.41 2.01 -14.86
CA GLU A 105 10.53 1.28 -16.12
C GLU A 105 11.71 0.29 -16.06
N TYR A 106 11.55 -0.87 -16.68
CA TYR A 106 12.56 -1.92 -16.68
C TYR A 106 13.28 -1.96 -18.02
N VAL A 107 14.49 -1.40 -18.04
CA VAL A 107 15.28 -1.23 -19.26
C VAL A 107 16.38 -2.28 -19.32
N ARG A 108 16.50 -2.97 -20.46
CA ARG A 108 17.54 -3.96 -20.67
C ARG A 108 18.85 -3.27 -21.03
N LEU A 109 19.91 -3.53 -20.28
CA LEU A 109 21.22 -2.88 -20.45
C LEU A 109 22.07 -3.44 -21.59
N ARG A 110 21.76 -4.65 -22.08
CA ARG A 110 22.48 -5.27 -23.20
C ARG A 110 21.51 -5.85 -24.21
N GLU A 111 21.85 -5.68 -25.49
CA GLU A 111 21.15 -6.34 -26.59
C GLU A 111 21.21 -7.86 -26.43
N LYS A 112 20.16 -8.54 -26.90
CA LYS A 112 20.14 -10.01 -26.90
C LYS A 112 21.26 -10.46 -27.83
N SER A 113 22.33 -11.05 -27.28
CA SER A 113 23.28 -11.81 -28.10
C SER A 113 22.47 -12.86 -28.87
N SER A 114 22.31 -12.64 -30.16
CA SER A 114 21.82 -13.67 -31.07
C SER A 114 22.99 -14.60 -31.29
N LYS A 115 22.90 -15.79 -30.70
CA LYS A 115 23.65 -16.94 -31.21
C LYS A 115 22.91 -17.49 -32.42
#